data_AF-A0A7V5WDF4-F1
#
_entry.id   AF-A0A7V5WDF4-F1
#
_cell.length_a   1.000
_cell.length_b   1.000
_cell.length_c   1.000
_cell.angle_alpha   90.00
_cell.angle_beta   90.00
_cell.angle_gamma   90.00
#
_symmetry.space_group_name_H-M   'P 1'
#
loop_
_entity.id
_entity.type
_entity.pdbx_description
1 polymer ?
#
loop_
_entity_poly.entity_id
_entity_poly.type
_entity_poly.pdbx_seq_one_letter_code
_entity_poly.pdbx_strand_id
1 'polypeptide(L)'
;EYEVLTASSAREAVEHLRETGCDVALLDMKMPEMDGFQIASVLRQLQPDLRVVIFTGYASLETEARAAQLDFYEYLPKSNWYDLLLPTLERVMKDEQPRLPKQRPADLQETAAQYTAEGKWELAAMALEQAARIAEFTHEWETAADLYRQAFEHMRQARGMSVESLRLRELAECADNIAKGGSGCK
;
A
#
# COMPACT_ATOMS: atom_id res chain seq x y z
N GLU A 1 2.60 -23.38 -4.32
CA GLU A 1 3.13 -22.99 -5.65
C GLU A 1 2.16 -21.99 -6.26
N TYR A 2 2.65 -21.05 -7.06
CA TYR A 2 1.83 -20.05 -7.75
C TYR A 2 1.87 -20.34 -9.25
N GLU A 3 0.71 -20.26 -9.91
CA GLU A 3 0.64 -20.20 -11.36
C GLU A 3 0.66 -18.73 -11.78
N VAL A 4 1.53 -18.38 -12.73
CA VAL A 4 1.78 -16.98 -13.10
C VAL A 4 1.50 -16.77 -14.57
N LEU A 5 0.57 -15.86 -14.85
CA LEU A 5 0.31 -15.33 -16.18
C LEU A 5 0.86 -13.91 -16.26
N THR A 6 1.51 -13.59 -17.38
CA THR A 6 2.06 -12.24 -17.63
C THR A 6 1.31 -11.57 -18.75
N ALA A 7 1.06 -10.26 -18.60
CA ALA A 7 0.49 -9.43 -19.64
C ALA A 7 1.34 -8.16 -19.81
N SER A 8 1.61 -7.79 -21.06
CA SER A 8 2.35 -6.57 -21.41
C SER A 8 1.43 -5.41 -21.77
N SER A 9 0.11 -5.63 -21.81
CA SER A 9 -0.90 -4.61 -22.13
C SER A 9 -2.22 -4.86 -21.40
N ALA A 10 -3.04 -3.82 -21.27
CA ALA A 10 -4.36 -3.93 -20.67
C ALA A 10 -5.29 -4.90 -21.43
N ARG A 11 -5.15 -4.94 -22.75
CA ARG A 11 -5.91 -5.85 -23.60
C ARG A 11 -5.56 -7.31 -23.33
N GLU A 12 -4.27 -7.62 -23.28
CA GLU A 12 -3.78 -8.97 -23.01
C GLU A 12 -4.21 -9.45 -21.61
N ALA A 13 -4.16 -8.56 -20.61
CA ALA A 13 -4.65 -8.89 -19.26
C ALA A 13 -6.14 -9.22 -19.23
N VAL A 14 -6.96 -8.50 -20.00
CA VAL A 14 -8.40 -8.76 -20.14
C VAL A 14 -8.66 -10.09 -20.87
N GLU A 15 -7.88 -10.42 -21.89
CA GLU A 15 -7.98 -11.68 -22.62
C GLU A 15 -7.66 -12.87 -21.68
N HIS A 16 -6.53 -12.82 -20.96
CA HIS A 16 -6.17 -13.85 -19.96
C HIS A 16 -7.25 -14.04 -18.89
N LEU A 17 -7.78 -12.94 -18.34
CA LEU A 17 -8.82 -13.01 -17.30
C LEU A 17 -10.11 -13.66 -17.81
N ARG A 18 -10.46 -13.46 -19.09
CA ARG A 18 -11.66 -14.07 -19.69
C ARG A 18 -11.50 -15.56 -19.96
N GLU A 19 -10.29 -15.99 -20.32
CA GLU A 19 -10.03 -17.38 -20.70
C GLU A 19 -9.78 -18.28 -19.49
N THR A 20 -8.98 -17.79 -18.53
CA THR A 20 -8.48 -18.61 -17.41
C THR A 20 -8.99 -18.13 -16.06
N GLY A 21 -9.23 -16.83 -15.91
CA GLY A 21 -9.44 -16.19 -14.60
C GLY A 21 -8.15 -16.10 -13.78
N CYS A 22 -8.19 -15.39 -12.65
CA CYS A 22 -7.08 -15.39 -11.69
C CYS A 22 -7.53 -14.97 -10.27
N ASP A 23 -6.82 -15.41 -9.24
CA ASP A 23 -7.13 -15.04 -7.85
C ASP A 23 -6.68 -13.61 -7.51
N VAL A 24 -5.51 -13.24 -8.04
CA VAL A 24 -4.84 -11.96 -7.79
C VAL A 24 -4.26 -11.40 -9.07
N ALA A 25 -4.49 -10.11 -9.32
CA ALA A 25 -3.85 -9.35 -10.38
C ALA A 25 -2.82 -8.38 -9.79
N LEU A 26 -1.55 -8.54 -10.15
CA LEU A 26 -0.48 -7.59 -9.84
C LEU A 26 -0.31 -6.60 -11.00
N LEU A 27 -0.63 -5.33 -10.81
CA LEU A 27 -0.77 -4.35 -11.89
C LEU A 27 0.19 -3.17 -11.69
N ASP A 28 0.93 -2.79 -12.74
CA ASP A 28 1.69 -1.54 -12.70
C ASP A 28 0.75 -0.34 -12.68
N MET A 29 1.07 0.67 -11.86
CA MET A 29 0.30 1.92 -11.84
C MET A 29 0.51 2.72 -13.14
N LYS A 30 1.73 2.70 -13.68
CA LYS A 30 2.10 3.53 -14.83
C LYS A 30 2.36 2.66 -16.05
N MET A 31 1.32 2.45 -16.84
CA MET A 31 1.41 1.80 -18.14
C MET A 31 1.09 2.77 -19.28
N PRO A 32 1.55 2.51 -20.50
CA PRO A 32 1.07 3.20 -21.69
C PRO A 32 -0.46 3.04 -21.81
N GLU A 33 -1.14 4.07 -22.33
CA GLU A 33 -2.57 4.09 -22.66
C GLU A 33 -3.54 4.14 -21.46
N MET A 34 -3.29 3.39 -20.38
CA MET A 34 -4.21 3.24 -19.25
C MET A 34 -3.46 3.14 -17.91
N ASP A 35 -3.94 3.84 -16.87
CA ASP A 35 -3.37 3.74 -15.52
C ASP A 35 -3.83 2.46 -14.78
N GLY A 36 -3.09 2.07 -13.74
CA GLY A 36 -3.35 0.85 -12.96
C GLY A 36 -4.74 0.76 -12.34
N PHE A 37 -5.38 1.89 -11.99
CA PHE A 37 -6.74 1.90 -11.44
C PHE A 37 -7.80 1.69 -12.52
N GLN A 38 -7.59 2.28 -13.70
CA GLN A 38 -8.51 2.15 -14.83
C GLN A 38 -8.60 0.69 -15.28
N ILE A 39 -7.47 0.02 -15.49
CA ILE A 39 -7.46 -1.39 -15.88
C ILE A 39 -8.05 -2.27 -14.78
N ALA A 40 -7.71 -2.02 -13.52
CA ALA A 40 -8.25 -2.79 -12.41
C ALA A 40 -9.78 -2.71 -12.34
N SER A 41 -10.36 -1.53 -12.57
CA SER A 41 -11.81 -1.35 -12.68
C SER A 41 -12.40 -2.22 -13.79
N VAL A 42 -11.75 -2.29 -14.96
CA VAL A 42 -12.18 -3.14 -16.08
C VAL A 42 -12.10 -4.63 -15.72
N LEU A 43 -10.98 -5.08 -15.16
CA LEU A 43 -10.80 -6.47 -14.75
C LEU A 43 -11.82 -6.89 -13.69
N ARG A 44 -12.15 -5.98 -12.76
CA ARG A 44 -13.13 -6.19 -11.69
C ARG A 44 -14.57 -6.23 -12.16
N GLN A 45 -14.89 -5.57 -13.26
CA GLN A 45 -16.20 -5.73 -13.92
C GLN A 45 -16.34 -7.12 -14.56
N LEU A 46 -15.23 -7.71 -15.01
CA LEU A 46 -15.22 -9.07 -15.58
C LEU A 46 -15.21 -10.13 -14.48
N GLN A 47 -14.45 -9.92 -13.41
CA GLN A 47 -14.36 -10.82 -12.27
C GLN A 47 -14.55 -10.04 -10.95
N PRO A 48 -15.79 -10.02 -10.41
CA PRO A 48 -16.13 -9.31 -9.17
C PRO A 48 -15.52 -9.85 -7.87
N ASP A 49 -14.68 -10.87 -7.92
CA ASP A 49 -13.95 -11.35 -6.72
C ASP A 49 -12.43 -11.23 -6.90
N LEU A 50 -11.99 -10.64 -8.02
CA LEU A 50 -10.57 -10.43 -8.29
C LEU A 50 -9.96 -9.50 -7.24
N ARG A 51 -8.84 -9.93 -6.65
CA ARG A 51 -8.00 -9.09 -5.78
C ARG A 51 -6.97 -8.38 -6.65
N VAL A 52 -6.76 -7.09 -6.43
CA VAL A 52 -5.82 -6.30 -7.21
C VAL A 52 -4.71 -5.80 -6.31
N VAL A 53 -3.46 -5.96 -6.72
CA VAL A 53 -2.29 -5.39 -6.06
C VAL A 53 -1.67 -4.38 -7.00
N ILE A 54 -1.71 -3.10 -6.66
CA ILE A 54 -1.04 -2.03 -7.41
C ILE A 54 0.45 -2.08 -7.09
N PHE A 55 1.26 -2.34 -8.11
CA PHE A 55 2.70 -2.50 -8.03
C PHE A 55 3.42 -1.34 -8.72
N THR A 56 3.87 -0.33 -7.96
CA THR A 56 4.33 0.93 -8.57
C THR A 56 5.71 1.37 -8.09
N GLY A 57 6.54 1.84 -9.02
CA GLY A 57 7.75 2.60 -8.70
C GLY A 57 7.49 4.09 -8.49
N TYR A 58 6.30 4.54 -8.87
CA TYR A 58 5.81 5.89 -8.66
C TYR A 58 4.88 5.89 -7.45
N ALA A 59 5.48 5.93 -6.27
CA ALA A 59 4.76 5.87 -5.02
C ALA A 59 4.36 7.26 -4.52
N SER A 60 3.30 7.82 -5.11
CA SER A 60 2.73 9.08 -4.64
C SER A 60 1.68 8.85 -3.55
N LEU A 61 1.63 9.78 -2.60
CA LEU A 61 0.57 9.88 -1.58
C LEU A 61 -0.82 9.74 -2.20
N GLU A 62 -1.07 10.43 -3.32
CA GLU A 62 -2.35 10.38 -4.05
C GLU A 62 -2.70 9.00 -4.60
N THR A 63 -1.70 8.24 -5.09
CA THR A 63 -1.94 6.88 -5.60
C THR A 63 -2.24 5.93 -4.46
N GLU A 64 -1.49 6.00 -3.37
CA GLU A 64 -1.70 5.18 -2.17
C GLU A 64 -3.05 5.44 -1.54
N ALA A 65 -3.41 6.70 -1.42
CA ALA A 65 -4.71 7.21 -1.02
C ALA A 65 -5.87 6.69 -1.90
N ARG A 66 -5.70 6.74 -3.23
CA ARG A 66 -6.73 6.28 -4.17
C ARG A 66 -6.91 4.78 -4.12
N ALA A 67 -5.81 4.01 -4.06
CA ALA A 67 -5.88 2.58 -3.73
C ALA A 67 -6.55 2.39 -2.37
N ALA A 68 -6.37 3.35 -1.47
CA ALA A 68 -6.86 3.25 -0.11
C ALA A 68 -8.37 3.35 0.07
N GLN A 69 -9.03 4.10 -0.80
CA GLN A 69 -10.49 4.18 -0.83
C GLN A 69 -11.15 2.99 -1.53
N LEU A 70 -10.34 2.09 -2.10
CA LEU A 70 -10.85 1.02 -2.92
C LEU A 70 -10.56 -0.34 -2.27
N ASP A 71 -11.63 -0.98 -1.85
CA ASP A 71 -11.71 -2.17 -0.99
C ASP A 71 -10.92 -3.39 -1.43
N PHE A 72 -10.69 -3.49 -2.73
CA PHE A 72 -10.11 -4.66 -3.38
C PHE A 72 -8.69 -4.41 -3.88
N TYR A 73 -8.09 -3.28 -3.50
CA TYR A 73 -6.74 -2.90 -3.88
C TYR A 73 -5.79 -2.98 -2.70
N GLU A 74 -4.73 -3.73 -2.92
CA GLU A 74 -3.52 -3.70 -2.14
C GLU A 74 -2.48 -2.84 -2.85
N TYR A 75 -1.52 -2.29 -2.09
CA TYR A 75 -0.53 -1.40 -2.64
C TYR A 75 0.89 -1.83 -2.28
N LEU A 76 1.72 -2.03 -3.31
CA LEU A 76 3.09 -2.52 -3.18
C LEU A 76 4.08 -1.61 -3.93
N PRO A 77 4.97 -0.89 -3.23
CA PRO A 77 5.99 -0.10 -3.88
C PRO A 77 7.12 -0.97 -4.47
N LYS A 78 7.57 -0.66 -5.69
CA LYS A 78 8.68 -1.34 -6.38
C LYS A 78 10.04 -1.10 -5.73
N SER A 79 10.20 -0.11 -4.86
CA SER A 79 11.51 0.16 -4.23
C SER A 79 11.98 -0.98 -3.32
N ASN A 80 11.04 -1.69 -2.67
CA ASN A 80 11.31 -2.67 -1.61
C ASN A 80 10.48 -3.96 -1.78
N TRP A 81 10.20 -4.33 -3.02
CA TRP A 81 9.21 -5.37 -3.33
C TRP A 81 9.66 -6.80 -2.98
N TYR A 82 10.97 -7.08 -3.00
CA TYR A 82 11.49 -8.42 -2.77
C TYR A 82 11.07 -9.00 -1.42
N ASP A 83 11.09 -8.18 -0.37
CA ASP A 83 10.75 -8.61 0.99
C ASP A 83 9.25 -8.57 1.27
N LEU A 84 8.50 -7.81 0.48
CA LEU A 84 7.09 -7.51 0.73
C LEU A 84 6.12 -8.25 -0.19
N LEU A 85 6.55 -8.68 -1.37
CA LEU A 85 5.66 -9.26 -2.39
C LEU A 85 4.98 -10.52 -1.88
N LEU A 86 5.75 -11.51 -1.43
CA LEU A 86 5.18 -12.78 -0.97
C LEU A 86 4.30 -12.62 0.28
N PRO A 87 4.72 -11.91 1.35
CA PRO A 87 3.84 -11.64 2.49
C PRO A 87 2.53 -10.94 2.09
N THR A 88 2.61 -10.00 1.15
CA THR A 88 1.44 -9.27 0.66
C THR A 88 0.49 -10.20 -0.10
N LEU A 89 1.01 -11.01 -1.04
CA LEU A 89 0.19 -11.95 -1.80
C LEU A 89 -0.45 -13.00 -0.89
N GLU A 90 0.30 -13.57 0.05
CA GLU A 90 -0.24 -14.56 1.00
C GLU A 90 -1.36 -13.98 1.86
N ARG A 91 -1.20 -12.75 2.36
CA ARG A 91 -2.24 -12.06 3.12
C ARG A 91 -3.49 -11.82 2.27
N VAL A 92 -3.31 -11.28 1.07
CA VAL A 92 -4.40 -10.97 0.13
C VAL A 92 -5.17 -12.23 -0.28
N MET A 93 -4.47 -13.34 -0.52
CA MET A 93 -5.09 -14.62 -0.91
C MET A 93 -5.80 -15.33 0.24
N LYS A 94 -5.32 -15.21 1.49
CA LYS A 94 -5.95 -15.82 2.67
C LYS A 94 -7.22 -15.10 3.12
N ASP A 95 -7.45 -13.88 2.66
CA ASP A 95 -8.59 -13.09 3.06
C ASP A 95 -9.88 -13.66 2.43
N GLU A 96 -10.74 -14.29 3.23
CA GLU A 96 -11.96 -14.97 2.75
C GLU A 96 -13.02 -14.00 2.17
N GLN A 97 -12.94 -12.72 2.52
CA GLN A 97 -13.82 -11.68 2.01
C GLN A 97 -12.98 -10.56 1.38
N PRO A 98 -13.30 -10.07 0.17
CA PRO A 98 -12.75 -8.82 -0.33
C PRO A 98 -13.24 -7.70 0.60
N ARG A 99 -12.40 -7.31 1.57
CA ARG A 99 -12.79 -6.48 2.72
C ARG A 99 -13.38 -5.15 2.24
N LEU A 100 -14.65 -4.92 2.57
CA LEU A 100 -15.31 -3.61 2.51
C LEU A 100 -14.48 -2.52 3.24
N PRO A 101 -14.66 -1.23 2.94
CA PRO A 101 -13.76 -0.18 3.41
C PRO A 101 -14.05 0.04 4.88
N LYS A 102 -13.14 -0.40 5.78
CA LYS A 102 -13.03 0.16 7.14
C LYS A 102 -11.85 -0.26 8.03
N GLN A 103 -10.88 -1.09 7.60
CA GLN A 103 -9.86 -1.61 8.56
C GLN A 103 -8.39 -1.58 8.11
N ARG A 104 -8.04 -0.97 6.97
CA ARG A 104 -6.66 -1.05 6.44
C ARG A 104 -5.56 -0.40 7.30
N PRO A 105 -5.77 0.73 8.01
CA PRO A 105 -4.78 1.21 8.98
C PRO A 105 -4.52 0.19 10.11
N ALA A 106 -5.56 -0.51 10.58
CA ALA A 106 -5.43 -1.49 11.64
C ALA A 106 -4.67 -2.75 11.15
N ASP A 107 -4.93 -3.21 9.94
CA ASP A 107 -4.23 -4.37 9.35
C ASP A 107 -2.74 -4.10 9.15
N LEU A 108 -2.39 -2.89 8.70
CA LEU A 108 -1.01 -2.46 8.53
C LEU A 108 -0.31 -2.24 9.88
N GLN A 109 -1.02 -1.73 10.89
CA GLN A 109 -0.51 -1.65 12.27
C GLN A 109 -0.28 -3.03 12.89
N GLU A 110 -1.19 -3.99 12.67
CA GLU A 110 -1.01 -5.38 13.11
C GLU A 110 0.19 -6.03 12.42
N THR A 111 0.31 -5.83 11.11
CA THR A 111 1.48 -6.28 10.33
C THR A 111 2.77 -5.65 10.88
N ALA A 112 2.76 -4.36 11.19
CA ALA A 112 3.89 -3.67 11.80
C ALA A 112 4.24 -4.26 13.17
N ALA A 113 3.24 -4.53 14.01
CA ALA A 113 3.44 -5.16 15.32
C ALA A 113 4.08 -6.55 15.19
N GLN A 114 3.63 -7.35 14.21
CA GLN A 114 4.23 -8.65 13.90
C GLN A 114 5.70 -8.50 13.50
N TYR A 115 6.02 -7.60 12.56
CA TYR A 115 7.40 -7.37 12.13
C TYR A 115 8.28 -6.85 13.26
N THR A 116 7.76 -5.98 14.13
CA THR A 116 8.45 -5.50 15.32
C THR A 116 8.78 -6.66 16.29
N ALA A 117 7.83 -7.57 16.52
CA ALA A 117 8.06 -8.76 17.36
C ALA A 117 9.13 -9.70 16.77
N GLU A 118 9.23 -9.77 15.44
CA GLU A 118 10.26 -10.54 14.73
C GLU A 118 11.60 -9.80 14.59
N GLY A 119 11.72 -8.57 15.09
CA GLY A 119 12.93 -7.74 14.96
C GLY A 119 13.17 -7.16 13.56
N LYS A 120 12.16 -7.20 12.69
CA LYS A 120 12.19 -6.68 11.31
C LYS A 120 11.79 -5.20 11.28
N TRP A 121 12.57 -4.37 11.95
CA TRP A 121 12.29 -2.95 12.19
C TRP A 121 12.01 -2.13 10.92
N GLU A 122 12.76 -2.38 9.85
CA GLU A 122 12.56 -1.66 8.59
C GLU A 122 11.20 -1.95 7.96
N LEU A 123 10.79 -3.22 7.93
CA LEU A 123 9.49 -3.62 7.41
C LEU A 123 8.34 -3.10 8.28
N ALA A 124 8.52 -3.08 9.61
CA ALA A 124 7.57 -2.49 10.54
C ALA A 124 7.38 -0.98 10.29
N ALA A 125 8.49 -0.25 10.10
CA ALA A 125 8.45 1.18 9.78
C ALA A 125 7.70 1.47 8.48
N MET A 126 7.92 0.66 7.45
CA MET A 126 7.24 0.80 6.17
C MET A 126 5.73 0.56 6.27
N ALA A 127 5.31 -0.48 6.99
CA ALA A 127 3.90 -0.77 7.22
C ALA A 127 3.21 0.40 7.96
N LEU A 128 3.89 0.98 8.95
CA LEU A 128 3.40 2.18 9.65
C LEU A 128 3.37 3.43 8.75
N GLU A 129 4.37 3.64 7.89
CA GLU A 129 4.35 4.75 6.92
C GLU A 129 3.14 4.62 5.98
N GLN A 130 2.88 3.43 5.46
CA GLN A 130 1.71 3.18 4.61
C GLN A 130 0.41 3.47 5.37
N ALA A 131 0.29 3.02 6.63
CA ALA A 131 -0.88 3.30 7.46
C ALA A 131 -1.06 4.81 7.70
N ALA A 132 0.03 5.54 7.95
CA ALA A 132 0.02 6.98 8.18
C ALA A 132 -0.49 7.75 6.96
N ARG A 133 -0.02 7.38 5.77
CA ARG A 133 -0.45 8.01 4.50
C ARG A 133 -1.93 7.80 4.20
N ILE A 134 -2.46 6.63 4.55
CA ILE A 134 -3.91 6.37 4.46
C ILE A 134 -4.66 7.34 5.39
N ALA A 135 -4.19 7.50 6.63
CA ALA A 135 -4.79 8.40 7.60
C ALA A 135 -4.72 9.88 7.17
N GLU A 136 -3.62 10.34 6.57
CA GLU A 136 -3.53 11.70 5.99
C GLU A 136 -4.63 11.94 4.96
N PHE A 137 -4.84 10.97 4.08
CA PHE A 137 -5.82 11.09 3.01
C PHE A 137 -7.26 11.05 3.52
N THR A 138 -7.55 10.23 4.54
CA THR A 138 -8.86 10.24 5.22
C THR A 138 -9.02 11.44 6.15
N HIS A 139 -8.05 12.37 6.17
CA HIS A 139 -8.01 13.58 7.00
C HIS A 139 -7.97 13.28 8.51
N GLU A 140 -7.52 12.09 8.89
CA GLU A 140 -7.25 11.68 10.26
C GLU A 140 -5.82 12.08 10.66
N TRP A 141 -5.55 13.38 10.68
CA TRP A 141 -4.19 13.94 10.82
C TRP A 141 -3.50 13.60 12.15
N GLU A 142 -4.27 13.46 13.25
CA GLU A 142 -3.73 13.04 14.55
C GLU A 142 -3.22 11.59 14.49
N THR A 143 -4.03 10.68 13.93
CA THR A 143 -3.64 9.29 13.66
C THR A 143 -2.42 9.20 12.75
N ALA A 144 -2.39 9.99 11.67
CA ALA A 144 -1.27 10.04 10.74
C ALA A 144 0.04 10.46 11.44
N ALA A 145 -0.01 11.53 12.26
CA ALA A 145 1.14 12.02 13.00
C ALA A 145 1.72 10.95 13.94
N ASP A 146 0.86 10.24 14.67
CA ASP A 146 1.29 9.18 15.58
C ASP A 146 1.91 7.99 14.83
N LEU A 147 1.34 7.61 13.67
CA LEU A 147 1.87 6.53 12.85
C LEU A 147 3.22 6.88 12.23
N TYR A 148 3.39 8.10 11.71
CA TYR A 148 4.71 8.54 11.23
C TYR A 148 5.75 8.59 12.33
N ARG A 149 5.36 8.97 13.55
CA ARG A 149 6.28 8.99 14.70
C ARG A 149 6.75 7.58 15.07
N GLN A 150 5.84 6.60 15.06
CA GLN A 150 6.20 5.20 15.26
C GLN A 150 7.09 4.68 14.11
N ALA A 151 6.73 5.00 12.86
CA ALA A 151 7.53 4.65 11.68
C ALA A 151 8.96 5.23 11.78
N PHE A 152 9.08 6.48 12.22
CA PHE A 152 10.38 7.12 12.47
C PHE A 152 11.22 6.34 13.47
N GLU A 153 10.69 5.99 14.64
CA GLU A 153 11.44 5.26 15.66
C GLU A 153 11.89 3.89 15.15
N HIS A 154 11.03 3.16 14.44
CA HIS A 154 11.39 1.87 13.85
C HIS A 154 12.44 2.00 12.73
N MET A 155 12.30 3.00 11.85
CA MET A 155 13.29 3.25 10.80
C MET A 155 14.63 3.68 11.38
N ARG A 156 14.61 4.51 12.43
CA ARG A 156 15.81 4.92 13.16
C ARG A 156 16.47 3.74 13.85
N GLN A 157 15.71 2.81 14.40
CA GLN A 157 16.25 1.59 14.99
C GLN A 157 16.88 0.67 13.94
N ALA A 158 16.30 0.60 12.74
CA ALA A 158 16.82 -0.21 11.63
C ALA A 158 18.08 0.39 10.99
N ARG A 159 18.08 1.69 10.70
CA ARG A 159 19.04 2.36 9.81
C ARG A 159 19.75 3.57 10.43
N GLY A 160 19.47 3.90 11.70
CA GLY A 160 19.99 5.11 12.36
C GLY A 160 19.35 6.39 11.83
N MET A 161 20.03 7.53 11.99
CA MET A 161 19.60 8.84 11.47
C MET A 161 19.83 8.93 9.95
N SER A 162 19.09 8.14 9.18
CA SER A 162 19.12 8.13 7.71
C SER A 162 18.20 9.20 7.11
N VAL A 163 18.33 9.43 5.80
CA VAL A 163 17.42 10.30 5.02
C VAL A 163 15.96 9.88 5.18
N GLU A 164 15.69 8.57 5.17
CA GLU A 164 14.35 8.01 5.34
C GLU A 164 13.80 8.27 6.74
N SER A 165 14.61 8.07 7.79
CA SER A 165 14.16 8.36 9.17
C SER A 165 13.88 9.86 9.36
N LEU A 166 14.74 10.74 8.86
CA LEU A 166 14.55 12.19 8.96
C LEU A 166 13.28 12.65 8.23
N ARG A 167 13.03 12.11 7.03
CA ARG A 167 11.80 12.35 6.27
C ARG A 167 10.56 11.94 7.05
N LEU A 168 10.55 10.77 7.69
CA LEU A 168 9.41 10.32 8.50
C LEU A 168 9.15 11.25 9.69
N ARG A 169 10.21 11.79 10.32
CA ARG A 169 10.08 12.80 11.36
C ARG A 169 9.45 14.09 10.84
N GLU A 170 9.89 14.58 9.69
CA GLU A 170 9.31 15.77 9.04
C GLU A 170 7.83 15.56 8.70
N LEU A 171 7.46 14.38 8.19
CA LEU A 171 6.06 14.02 7.94
C LEU A 171 5.22 14.00 9.23
N ALA A 172 5.76 13.47 10.33
CA ALA A 172 5.08 13.48 11.62
C ALA A 172 4.82 14.92 12.12
N GLU A 173 5.82 15.80 12.04
CA GLU A 173 5.69 17.22 12.41
C GLU A 173 4.67 17.94 11.52
N CYS A 174 4.64 17.60 10.24
CA CYS A 174 3.68 18.12 9.28
C CYS A 174 2.25 17.77 9.62
N ALA A 175 1.98 16.47 9.81
CA ALA A 175 0.65 15.98 10.15
C ALA A 175 0.16 16.57 11.48
N ASP A 176 1.04 16.70 12.48
CA ASP A 176 0.73 17.33 13.78
C ASP A 176 0.37 18.83 13.64
N ASN A 177 1.07 19.57 12.78
CA ASN A 177 0.74 20.96 12.46
C ASN A 177 -0.65 21.09 11.80
N ILE A 178 -0.97 20.19 10.86
CA ILE A 178 -2.27 20.20 10.18
C ILE A 178 -3.39 19.83 11.16
N ALA A 179 -3.18 18.82 12.01
CA ALA A 179 -4.13 18.42 13.06
C ALA A 179 -4.49 19.58 14.00
N LYS A 180 -3.53 20.48 14.28
CA LYS A 180 -3.69 21.68 15.10
C LYS A 180 -4.29 22.89 14.35
N GLY A 181 -4.71 22.73 13.10
CA GLY A 181 -5.31 23.78 12.28
C GLY A 181 -4.29 24.67 11.53
N GLY A 182 -3.03 24.25 11.46
CA GLY A 182 -1.99 24.90 10.67
C GLY A 182 -2.08 24.61 9.16
N SER A 183 -1.50 25.47 8.33
CA SER A 183 -1.47 25.31 6.88
C SER A 183 -0.27 24.46 6.42
N GLY A 184 -0.44 23.14 6.31
CA GLY A 184 0.39 22.21 5.53
C GLY A 184 1.92 22.17 5.81
N CYS A 185 2.62 21.27 5.11
CA CYS A 185 4.08 21.30 5.01
C CYS A 185 4.56 22.45 4.11
N LYS A 186 5.76 22.97 4.39
CA LYS A 186 6.50 23.84 3.46
C LYS A 186 7.18 23.05 2.36
#